data_AF-A0A9D1TD33-F1
#
_entry.id   AF-A0A9D1TD33-F1
#
_cell.length_a   1.000
_cell.length_b   1.000
_cell.length_c   1.000
_cell.angle_alpha   90.00
_cell.angle_beta   90.00
_cell.angle_gamma   90.00
#
_symmetry.space_group_name_H-M   'P 1'
#
loop_
_entity.id
_entity.type
_entity.pdbx_description
1 polymer ?
#
loop_
_entity_poly.entity_id
_entity_poly.type
_entity_poly.pdbx_seq_one_letter_code
_entity_poly.pdbx_strand_id
1 'polypeptide(L)'
;MKTMISRIAAALLIALLATGLLVFALAESDANEPAPETGIATVATQETEAAESADSTGSKAIAAAIAIGAAGAAGAIAMGIAIAKSSEGISRQPEAAEKIRTSLMLGLVFIETAIIYALIVAILIIFVL
;
A
#
# COMPACT_ATOMS: atom_id res chain seq x y z
N MET A 1 1.06 -5.19 27.87
CA MET A 1 0.34 -5.06 26.58
C MET A 1 0.43 -3.65 25.98
N LYS A 2 0.18 -2.56 26.72
CA LYS A 2 0.36 -1.17 26.23
C LYS A 2 1.75 -0.88 25.65
N THR A 3 2.81 -1.44 26.23
CA THR A 3 4.20 -1.25 25.77
C THR A 3 4.54 -2.02 24.49
N MET A 4 3.84 -3.11 24.18
CA MET A 4 4.07 -3.88 22.94
C MET A 4 3.31 -3.25 21.76
N ILE A 5 2.10 -2.75 22.00
CA ILE A 5 1.28 -2.07 20.99
C ILE A 5 1.90 -0.72 20.60
N SER A 6 2.45 0.03 21.56
CA SER A 6 3.19 1.28 21.29
C SER A 6 4.47 1.05 20.47
N ARG A 7 5.12 -0.11 20.62
CA ARG A 7 6.33 -0.47 19.85
C ARG A 7 6.01 -0.94 18.44
N ILE A 8 4.91 -1.65 18.25
CA ILE A 8 4.42 -2.07 16.92
C ILE A 8 3.93 -0.85 16.13
N ALA A 9 3.20 0.08 16.78
CA ALA A 9 2.78 1.33 16.16
C ALA A 9 3.98 2.22 15.77
N ALA A 10 5.01 2.30 16.63
CA ALA A 10 6.25 3.01 16.32
C ALA A 10 7.02 2.34 15.16
N ALA A 11 7.06 1.01 15.10
CA ALA A 11 7.71 0.29 14.00
C ALA A 11 7.00 0.49 12.66
N LEU A 12 5.67 0.52 12.65
CA LEU A 12 4.87 0.84 11.45
C LEU A 12 5.05 2.30 11.01
N LEU A 13 5.11 3.24 11.97
CA LEU A 13 5.34 4.64 11.68
C LEU A 13 6.75 4.88 11.14
N ILE A 14 7.76 4.22 11.71
CA ILE A 14 9.15 4.28 11.21
C ILE A 14 9.26 3.63 9.82
N ALA A 15 8.56 2.53 9.56
CA ALA A 15 8.53 1.91 8.22
C ALA A 15 7.85 2.81 7.19
N LEU A 16 6.78 3.51 7.57
CA LEU A 16 6.09 4.49 6.72
C LEU A 16 6.96 5.74 6.47
N LEU A 17 7.72 6.18 7.49
CA LEU A 17 8.62 7.32 7.38
C LEU A 17 9.89 6.96 6.59
N ALA A 18 10.41 5.74 6.73
CA ALA A 18 11.54 5.21 5.95
C ALA A 18 11.17 5.01 4.49
N THR A 19 9.95 4.54 4.19
CA THR A 19 9.45 4.45 2.80
C THR A 19 9.22 5.84 2.22
N GLY A 20 8.72 6.81 3.00
CA GLY A 20 8.61 8.21 2.57
C GLY A 20 9.96 8.89 2.30
N LEU A 21 10.98 8.62 3.13
CA LEU A 21 12.33 9.15 2.93
C LEU A 21 13.01 8.53 1.70
N LEU A 22 12.73 7.26 1.40
CA LEU A 22 13.23 6.58 0.21
C LEU A 22 12.59 7.13 -1.08
N VAL A 23 11.33 7.59 -1.01
CA VAL A 23 10.66 8.31 -2.11
C VAL A 23 11.25 9.71 -2.32
N PHE A 24 11.67 10.40 -1.25
CA PHE A 24 12.30 11.72 -1.34
C PHE A 24 13.74 11.66 -1.87
N ALA A 25 14.50 10.60 -1.56
CA ALA A 25 15.90 10.43 -1.99
C ALA A 25 16.07 10.01 -3.46
N LEU A 26 15.00 9.61 -4.15
CA LEU A 26 15.04 9.30 -5.59
C LEU A 26 14.63 10.50 -6.46
N ALA A 27 14.36 11.66 -5.84
CA ALA A 27 14.16 12.93 -6.52
C ALA A 27 15.49 13.70 -6.64
N GLU A 28 16.51 13.07 -7.21
CA GLU A 28 17.72 13.77 -7.65
C GLU A 28 17.73 13.77 -9.18
N SER A 29 17.51 14.96 -9.74
CA SER A 29 17.53 15.27 -11.16
C SER A 29 18.97 15.35 -11.64
N ASP A 30 19.34 14.54 -12.64
CA ASP A 30 20.61 14.75 -13.35
C ASP A 30 20.44 14.70 -14.88
N ALA A 31 20.90 15.80 -15.47
CA ALA A 31 21.30 16.03 -16.86
C ALA A 31 20.24 16.03 -17.99
N ASN A 32 19.77 17.24 -18.35
CA ASN A 32 20.04 17.79 -19.69
C ASN A 32 19.72 19.30 -19.76
N GLU A 33 20.71 20.17 -19.44
CA GLU A 33 20.69 21.58 -19.88
C GLU A 33 21.17 21.70 -21.35
N PRO A 34 20.66 22.69 -22.12
CA PRO A 34 21.39 23.96 -22.17
C PRO A 34 20.50 25.20 -21.91
N ALA A 35 21.11 26.17 -21.20
CA ALA A 35 20.65 27.48 -20.73
C ALA A 35 20.31 28.51 -21.86
N PRO A 36 19.99 29.81 -21.58
CA PRO A 36 19.71 30.53 -20.33
C PRO A 36 18.32 31.25 -20.38
N GLU A 37 17.74 31.89 -19.36
CA GLU A 37 18.09 33.23 -18.86
C GLU A 37 17.28 33.60 -17.60
N THR A 38 18.03 34.09 -16.59
CA THR A 38 17.68 35.11 -15.59
C THR A 38 16.55 34.86 -14.58
N GLY A 39 16.91 34.96 -13.29
CA GLY A 39 16.01 34.97 -12.13
C GLY A 39 14.97 36.11 -12.17
N ILE A 40 14.06 36.25 -11.21
CA ILE A 40 14.18 36.09 -9.76
C ILE A 40 12.77 35.75 -9.22
N ALA A 41 12.71 34.86 -8.22
CA ALA A 41 11.52 34.33 -7.56
C ALA A 41 10.67 35.38 -6.79
N THR A 42 9.35 35.15 -6.69
CA THR A 42 8.51 35.64 -5.58
C THR A 42 7.41 34.63 -5.19
N VAL A 43 7.73 33.88 -4.14
CA VAL A 43 6.90 33.28 -3.06
C VAL A 43 5.36 33.28 -3.19
N ALA A 44 4.73 32.10 -3.11
CA ALA A 44 3.44 31.91 -2.42
C ALA A 44 3.18 30.42 -2.06
N THR A 45 3.03 30.16 -0.77
CA THR A 45 2.00 29.33 -0.09
C THR A 45 1.56 28.02 -0.76
N GLN A 46 1.90 26.88 -0.16
CA GLN A 46 1.27 25.58 -0.45
C GLN A 46 -0.14 25.52 0.15
N GLU A 47 -1.13 25.92 -0.64
CA GLU A 47 -2.51 25.45 -0.52
C GLU A 47 -2.70 24.21 -1.41
N THR A 48 -3.71 23.41 -1.04
CA THR A 48 -4.21 22.28 -1.82
C THR A 48 -4.72 22.79 -3.17
N GLU A 49 -4.12 22.35 -4.28
CA GLU A 49 -4.78 21.79 -5.48
C GLU A 49 -3.84 21.78 -6.70
N ALA A 50 -4.04 20.73 -7.50
CA ALA A 50 -3.90 20.66 -8.96
C ALA A 50 -2.51 20.85 -9.62
N ALA A 51 -2.18 19.80 -10.38
CA ALA A 51 -1.62 19.84 -11.73
C ALA A 51 -0.33 20.65 -11.94
N GLU A 52 0.79 19.93 -12.00
CA GLU A 52 1.87 20.31 -12.90
C GLU A 52 2.27 19.11 -13.75
N SER A 53 1.97 19.25 -15.03
CA SER A 53 2.14 18.28 -16.09
C SER A 53 3.61 18.18 -16.50
N ALA A 54 4.34 17.20 -15.95
CA ALA A 54 5.50 16.59 -16.60
C ALA A 54 5.79 15.21 -15.98
N ASP A 55 5.79 14.19 -16.83
CA ASP A 55 5.87 12.74 -16.57
C ASP A 55 4.66 12.05 -15.92
N SER A 56 3.62 11.84 -16.73
CA SER A 56 2.42 11.04 -16.36
C SER A 56 2.73 9.62 -15.89
N THR A 57 3.93 9.10 -16.18
CA THR A 57 4.34 7.74 -15.84
C THR A 57 4.64 7.61 -14.34
N GLY A 58 5.40 8.56 -13.77
CA GLY A 58 5.75 8.56 -12.35
C GLY A 58 4.54 8.60 -11.42
N SER A 59 3.58 9.48 -11.68
CA SER A 59 2.35 9.58 -10.86
C SER A 59 1.48 8.33 -10.95
N LYS A 60 1.36 7.70 -12.13
CA LYS A 60 0.63 6.43 -12.32
C LYS A 60 1.30 5.28 -11.58
N ALA A 61 2.63 5.20 -11.63
CA ALA A 61 3.39 4.18 -10.90
C ALA A 61 3.15 4.24 -9.39
N ILE A 62 3.19 5.45 -8.81
CA ILE A 62 2.94 5.64 -7.38
C ILE A 62 1.48 5.31 -7.01
N ALA A 63 0.51 5.79 -7.80
CA ALA A 63 -0.90 5.50 -7.56
C ALA A 63 -1.20 3.99 -7.64
N ALA A 64 -0.68 3.30 -8.64
CA ALA A 64 -0.83 1.84 -8.79
C ALA A 64 -0.17 1.08 -7.63
N ALA A 65 1.04 1.47 -7.23
CA ALA A 65 1.78 0.85 -6.13
C ALA A 65 1.03 0.99 -4.79
N ILE A 66 0.45 2.16 -4.51
CA ILE A 66 -0.34 2.38 -3.30
C ILE A 66 -1.63 1.53 -3.34
N ALA A 67 -2.33 1.50 -4.48
CA ALA A 67 -3.59 0.77 -4.62
C ALA A 67 -3.41 -0.73 -4.32
N ILE A 68 -2.47 -1.40 -4.99
CA ILE A 68 -2.23 -2.83 -4.77
C ILE A 68 -1.46 -3.10 -3.47
N GLY A 69 -0.51 -2.24 -3.10
CA GLY A 69 0.30 -2.39 -1.90
C GLY A 69 -0.53 -2.32 -0.62
N ALA A 70 -1.45 -1.36 -0.53
CA ALA A 70 -2.35 -1.24 0.62
C ALA A 70 -3.33 -2.42 0.70
N ALA A 71 -3.93 -2.81 -0.43
CA ALA A 71 -4.86 -3.93 -0.48
C ALA A 71 -4.16 -5.27 -0.14
N GLY A 72 -2.98 -5.52 -0.70
CA GLY A 72 -2.18 -6.71 -0.43
C GLY A 72 -1.74 -6.80 1.03
N ALA A 73 -1.28 -5.69 1.62
CA ALA A 73 -0.91 -5.64 3.04
C ALA A 73 -2.10 -5.92 3.96
N ALA A 74 -3.26 -5.28 3.69
CA ALA A 74 -4.48 -5.53 4.45
C ALA A 74 -4.97 -6.98 4.31
N GLY A 75 -4.92 -7.51 3.08
CA GLY A 75 -5.28 -8.88 2.77
C GLY A 75 -4.40 -9.91 3.48
N ALA A 76 -3.09 -9.71 3.49
CA ALA A 76 -2.14 -10.58 4.20
C ALA A 76 -2.40 -10.62 5.70
N ILE A 77 -2.67 -9.46 6.32
CA ILE A 77 -3.01 -9.38 7.75
C ILE A 77 -4.33 -10.10 8.03
N ALA A 78 -5.37 -9.85 7.22
CA ALA A 78 -6.67 -10.49 7.37
C ALA A 78 -6.59 -12.02 7.23
N MET A 79 -5.87 -12.52 6.22
CA MET A 79 -5.63 -13.95 6.02
C MET A 79 -4.88 -14.57 7.20
N GLY A 80 -3.81 -13.93 7.68
CA GLY A 80 -3.05 -14.42 8.82
C GLY A 80 -3.91 -14.59 10.08
N ILE A 81 -4.76 -13.61 10.37
CA ILE A 81 -5.70 -13.66 11.51
C ILE A 81 -6.74 -14.76 11.32
N ALA A 82 -7.34 -14.85 10.13
CA ALA A 82 -8.35 -15.87 9.83
C ALA A 82 -7.79 -17.29 9.96
N ILE A 83 -6.59 -17.53 9.42
CA ILE A 83 -5.89 -18.82 9.50
C ILE A 83 -5.54 -19.15 10.95
N ALA A 84 -4.98 -18.19 11.71
CA ALA A 84 -4.65 -18.40 13.11
C ALA A 84 -5.89 -18.78 13.95
N LYS A 85 -7.00 -18.06 13.75
CA LYS A 85 -8.27 -18.33 14.45
C LYS A 85 -8.89 -19.66 14.04
N SER A 86 -8.81 -20.01 12.77
CA SER A 86 -9.24 -21.33 12.29
C SER A 86 -8.41 -22.44 12.91
N SER A 87 -7.10 -22.29 13.03
CA SER A 87 -6.22 -23.27 13.65
C SER A 87 -6.54 -23.47 15.13
N GLU A 88 -6.69 -22.36 15.88
CA GLU A 88 -7.12 -22.38 17.29
C GLU A 88 -8.48 -23.08 17.45
N GLY A 89 -9.43 -22.80 16.57
CA GLY A 89 -10.75 -23.43 16.56
C GLY A 89 -10.68 -24.94 16.33
N ILE A 90 -9.88 -25.39 15.35
CA ILE A 90 -9.67 -26.81 15.06
C ILE A 90 -9.02 -27.53 16.24
N SER A 91 -8.02 -26.91 16.88
CA SER A 91 -7.35 -27.51 18.05
C SER A 91 -8.28 -27.69 19.25
N ARG A 92 -9.25 -26.77 19.44
CA ARG A 92 -10.22 -26.85 20.54
C ARG A 92 -11.38 -27.80 20.25
N GLN A 93 -11.76 -27.94 18.97
CA GLN A 93 -12.89 -28.76 18.53
C GLN A 93 -12.51 -29.51 17.25
N PRO A 94 -11.75 -30.63 17.35
CA PRO A 94 -11.26 -31.35 16.18
C PRO A 94 -12.39 -31.99 15.36
N GLU A 95 -13.51 -32.33 16.00
CA GLU A 95 -14.72 -32.86 15.34
C GLU A 95 -15.40 -31.84 14.40
N ALA A 96 -15.19 -30.54 14.59
CA ALA A 96 -15.72 -29.49 13.73
C ALA A 96 -14.75 -29.06 12.61
N ALA A 97 -13.60 -29.73 12.46
CA ALA A 97 -12.50 -29.25 11.62
C ALA A 97 -12.88 -29.04 10.16
N GLU A 98 -13.67 -29.93 9.57
CA GLU A 98 -14.11 -29.84 8.18
C GLU A 98 -14.98 -28.59 7.94
N LYS A 99 -15.93 -28.33 8.86
CA LYS A 99 -16.81 -27.16 8.79
C LYS A 99 -16.00 -25.86 8.97
N ILE A 100 -15.05 -25.85 9.88
CA ILE A 100 -14.16 -24.70 10.10
C ILE A 100 -13.33 -24.41 8.83
N ARG A 101 -12.70 -25.43 8.23
CA ARG A 101 -11.93 -25.28 6.99
C ARG A 101 -12.78 -24.78 5.83
N THR A 102 -14.03 -25.26 5.72
CA THR A 102 -14.97 -24.80 4.69
C THR A 102 -15.30 -23.32 4.86
N SER A 103 -15.61 -22.89 6.09
CA SER A 103 -15.87 -21.48 6.37
C SER A 103 -14.62 -20.61 6.18
N LEU A 104 -13.43 -21.12 6.52
CA LEU A 104 -12.16 -20.44 6.29
C LEU A 104 -11.93 -20.19 4.80
N MET A 105 -12.11 -21.22 3.95
CA MET A 105 -11.92 -21.09 2.51
C MET A 105 -12.88 -20.06 1.90
N LEU A 106 -14.15 -20.05 2.31
CA LEU A 106 -15.10 -19.03 1.89
C LEU A 106 -14.64 -17.61 2.28
N GLY A 107 -14.13 -17.43 3.52
CA GLY A 107 -13.57 -16.16 3.98
C GLY A 107 -12.33 -15.73 3.19
N LEU A 108 -11.41 -16.65 2.93
CA LEU A 108 -10.20 -16.39 2.13
C LEU A 108 -10.54 -15.99 0.70
N VAL A 109 -11.53 -16.64 0.07
CA VAL A 109 -11.97 -16.28 -1.28
C VAL A 109 -12.46 -14.85 -1.33
N PHE A 110 -13.22 -14.37 -0.35
CA PHE A 110 -13.65 -12.96 -0.32
C PHE A 110 -12.48 -11.98 -0.18
N ILE A 111 -11.49 -12.30 0.66
CA ILE A 111 -10.28 -11.48 0.81
C ILE A 111 -9.52 -11.45 -0.52
N GLU A 112 -9.31 -12.60 -1.15
CA GLU A 112 -8.59 -12.71 -2.42
C GLU A 112 -9.31 -11.95 -3.54
N THR A 113 -10.64 -12.04 -3.58
CA THR A 113 -11.44 -11.32 -4.60
C THR A 113 -11.26 -9.80 -4.46
N ALA A 114 -11.18 -9.28 -3.24
CA ALA A 114 -10.91 -7.86 -3.00
C ALA A 114 -9.51 -7.44 -3.45
N ILE A 115 -8.49 -8.29 -3.21
CA ILE A 115 -7.11 -8.06 -3.67
C ILE A 115 -7.04 -8.07 -5.20
N ILE A 116 -7.72 -9.02 -5.85
CA ILE A 116 -7.79 -9.10 -7.30
C ILE A 116 -8.45 -7.85 -7.89
N TYR A 117 -9.50 -7.31 -7.26
CA TYR A 117 -10.08 -6.04 -7.70
C TYR A 117 -9.10 -4.87 -7.58
N ALA A 118 -8.33 -4.79 -6.50
CA ALA A 118 -7.27 -3.78 -6.38
C ALA A 118 -6.16 -3.97 -7.44
N LEU A 119 -5.82 -5.23 -7.76
CA LEU A 119 -4.83 -5.55 -8.80
C LEU A 119 -5.33 -5.12 -10.18
N ILE A 120 -6.60 -5.38 -10.50
CA ILE A 120 -7.21 -4.93 -11.76
C ILE A 120 -7.16 -3.40 -11.85
N VAL A 121 -7.52 -2.69 -10.77
CA VAL A 121 -7.44 -1.22 -10.73
C VAL A 121 -6.00 -0.74 -10.94
N ALA A 122 -5.01 -1.36 -10.29
CA ALA A 122 -3.60 -1.01 -10.49
C ALA A 122 -3.14 -1.22 -11.94
N ILE A 123 -3.56 -2.31 -12.59
CA ILE A 123 -3.29 -2.57 -14.01
C ILE A 123 -3.95 -1.50 -14.89
N LEU A 124 -5.21 -1.12 -14.61
CA LEU A 124 -5.90 -0.07 -15.35
C LEU A 124 -5.19 1.28 -15.21
N ILE A 125 -4.65 1.60 -14.03
CA ILE A 125 -3.88 2.84 -13.80
C ILE A 125 -2.60 2.89 -14.65
N ILE A 126 -1.92 1.76 -14.85
CA ILE A 126 -0.65 1.73 -15.59
C ILE A 126 -0.85 1.67 -17.10
N PHE A 127 -1.81 0.86 -17.57
CA PHE A 127 -1.91 0.49 -18.99
C PHE A 127 -3.07 1.14 -19.74
N VAL A 128 -4.06 1.71 -19.04
CA VAL A 128 -5.28 2.21 -19.68
C VAL A 128 -5.49 3.70 -19.44
N LEU A 129 -5.42 4.14 -18.19
CA LEU A 129 -5.45 5.55 -17.80
C LEU A 129 -4.12 6.19 -18.12
#